data_AF-A0A962KMQ2-F1
#
_entry.id   AF-A0A962KMQ2-F1
#
_cell.length_a   1.000
_cell.length_b   1.000
_cell.length_c   1.000
_cell.angle_alpha   90.00
_cell.angle_beta   90.00
_cell.angle_gamma   90.00
#
_symmetry.space_group_name_H-M   'P 1'
#
loop_
_entity.id
_entity.type
_entity.pdbx_description
1 polymer ?
#
loop_
_entity_poly.entity_id
_entity_poly.type
_entity_poly.pdbx_seq_one_letter_code
_entity_poly.pdbx_strand_id
1 'polypeptide(L)'
;MRKYHWYALLWVAFFSLGTVAANDTLTQAQVQQLERQCETARDKALAPIRAQKTQACVEQQQRSRRQCERYYATYGNVSIDPSGAPQQGLFYDLPPCRDWLAARKALRMHHAEP
;
A
#
# COMPACT_ATOMS: atom_id res chain seq x y z
N MET A 1 -16.31 63.57 -8.76
CA MET A 1 -17.31 63.37 -7.68
C MET A 1 -18.10 62.10 -7.96
N ARG A 2 -18.32 61.29 -6.92
CA ARG A 2 -19.40 60.30 -6.66
C ARG A 2 -20.21 59.77 -7.86
N LYS A 3 -20.27 58.44 -7.97
CA LYS A 3 -21.52 57.65 -7.98
C LYS A 3 -21.19 56.15 -7.85
N TYR A 4 -20.82 55.75 -6.64
CA TYR A 4 -21.11 54.40 -6.16
C TYR A 4 -22.61 54.33 -5.79
N HIS A 5 -23.15 53.11 -5.83
CA HIS A 5 -24.46 52.68 -5.31
C HIS A 5 -25.66 52.77 -6.28
N TRP A 6 -25.75 51.80 -7.20
CA TRP A 6 -27.05 51.25 -7.61
C TRP A 6 -27.25 49.94 -6.84
N TYR A 7 -28.22 49.96 -5.94
CA TYR A 7 -28.64 48.88 -5.04
C TYR A 7 -29.04 47.63 -5.82
N ALA A 8 -28.50 46.48 -5.45
CA ALA A 8 -29.25 45.47 -4.70
C ALA A 8 -30.53 45.02 -5.39
N LEU A 9 -30.58 43.74 -5.79
CA LEU A 9 -31.63 42.79 -5.43
C LEU A 9 -31.43 41.49 -6.23
N LEU A 10 -31.39 40.37 -5.48
CA LEU A 10 -32.00 39.08 -5.84
C LEU A 10 -31.23 38.13 -6.79
N TRP A 11 -30.29 37.37 -6.23
CA TRP A 11 -30.44 35.93 -5.92
C TRP A 11 -29.04 35.35 -5.68
N VAL A 12 -28.54 35.50 -4.44
CA VAL A 12 -27.50 34.58 -3.94
C VAL A 12 -28.21 33.24 -3.75
N ALA A 13 -28.24 32.42 -4.79
CA ALA A 13 -28.55 31.00 -4.65
C ALA A 13 -27.35 30.36 -3.93
N PHE A 14 -27.33 30.51 -2.61
CA PHE A 14 -26.47 29.75 -1.73
C PHE A 14 -27.01 28.32 -1.74
N PHE A 15 -26.71 27.59 -2.83
CA PHE A 15 -26.98 26.18 -2.95
C PHE A 15 -25.98 25.50 -2.03
N SER A 16 -26.37 25.35 -0.75
CA SER A 16 -25.70 24.52 0.22
C SER A 16 -25.80 23.08 -0.27
N LEU A 17 -24.89 22.71 -1.17
CA LEU A 17 -24.68 21.33 -1.59
C LEU A 17 -24.19 20.61 -0.35
N GLY A 18 -25.13 19.98 0.38
CA GLY A 18 -24.81 19.19 1.55
C GLY A 18 -23.76 18.16 1.16
N THR A 19 -22.60 18.21 1.81
CA THR A 19 -21.60 17.17 1.67
C THR A 19 -22.19 15.91 2.30
N VAL A 20 -22.77 15.04 1.47
CA VAL A 20 -23.03 13.65 1.86
C VAL A 20 -21.64 13.06 2.11
N ALA A 21 -21.24 12.98 3.38
CA ALA A 21 -20.09 12.20 3.75
C ALA A 21 -20.48 10.74 3.49
N ALA A 22 -20.02 10.19 2.37
CA ALA A 22 -20.00 8.75 2.18
C ALA A 22 -19.07 8.21 3.27
N ASN A 23 -19.66 7.68 4.35
CA ASN A 23 -18.94 6.79 5.26
C ASN A 23 -18.69 5.50 4.48
N ASP A 24 -17.72 5.53 3.56
CA ASP A 24 -17.25 4.37 2.84
C ASP A 24 -16.52 3.48 3.85
N THR A 25 -17.29 2.65 4.55
CA THR A 25 -16.74 1.56 5.34
C THR A 25 -16.02 0.63 4.38
N LEU A 26 -14.69 0.60 4.49
CA LEU A 26 -13.86 -0.30 3.70
C LEU A 26 -14.32 -1.74 3.94
N THR A 27 -14.62 -2.45 2.88
CA THR A 27 -14.93 -3.88 2.92
C THR A 27 -13.65 -4.70 2.96
N GLN A 28 -13.73 -5.92 3.49
CA GLN A 28 -12.63 -6.89 3.42
C GLN A 28 -12.12 -7.10 1.98
N ALA A 29 -13.03 -7.10 1.00
CA ALA A 29 -12.68 -7.27 -0.41
C ALA A 29 -11.86 -6.08 -0.97
N GLN A 30 -12.17 -4.86 -0.58
CA GLN A 30 -11.39 -3.67 -0.95
C GLN A 30 -9.99 -3.71 -0.33
N VAL A 31 -9.86 -4.10 0.95
CA VAL A 31 -8.55 -4.25 1.60
C VAL A 31 -7.71 -5.33 0.92
N GLN A 32 -8.30 -6.46 0.54
CA GLN A 32 -7.61 -7.51 -0.22
C GLN A 32 -7.17 -7.06 -1.61
N GLN A 33 -7.91 -6.16 -2.26
CA GLN A 33 -7.49 -5.60 -3.54
C GLN A 33 -6.24 -4.71 -3.38
N LEU A 34 -6.21 -3.87 -2.33
CA LEU A 34 -5.03 -3.07 -2.00
C LEU A 34 -3.83 -3.94 -1.64
N GLU A 35 -4.06 -5.06 -0.94
CA GLU A 35 -3.03 -6.05 -0.65
C GLU A 35 -2.38 -6.60 -1.93
N ARG A 36 -3.20 -7.04 -2.90
CA ARG A 36 -2.70 -7.53 -4.19
C ARG A 36 -1.89 -6.48 -4.94
N GLN A 37 -2.30 -5.22 -4.88
CA GLN A 37 -1.57 -4.11 -5.50
C GLN A 37 -0.22 -3.88 -4.81
N CYS A 38 -0.19 -3.91 -3.47
CA CYS A 38 1.04 -3.85 -2.69
C CYS A 38 1.99 -5.02 -3.07
N GLU A 39 1.52 -6.26 -2.99
CA GLU A 39 2.38 -7.43 -3.25
C GLU A 39 2.86 -7.47 -4.69
N THR A 40 2.03 -7.07 -5.67
CA THR A 40 2.48 -6.92 -7.07
C THR A 40 3.60 -5.88 -7.21
N ALA A 41 3.50 -4.74 -6.52
CA ALA A 41 4.54 -3.72 -6.55
C ALA A 41 5.82 -4.21 -5.85
N ARG A 42 5.68 -4.93 -4.74
CA ARG A 42 6.81 -5.54 -4.02
C ARG A 42 7.52 -6.59 -4.86
N ASP A 43 6.79 -7.48 -5.52
CA ASP A 43 7.39 -8.50 -6.37
C ASP A 43 8.17 -7.89 -7.54
N LYS A 44 7.65 -6.81 -8.14
CA LYS A 44 8.38 -6.03 -9.16
C LYS A 44 9.68 -5.43 -8.61
N ALA A 45 9.64 -4.86 -7.40
CA ALA A 45 10.83 -4.29 -6.74
C ALA A 45 11.85 -5.37 -6.33
N LEU A 46 11.37 -6.54 -5.90
CA LEU A 46 12.19 -7.65 -5.45
C LEU A 46 12.83 -8.45 -6.59
N ALA A 47 12.16 -8.55 -7.75
CA ALA A 47 12.65 -9.32 -8.90
C ALA A 47 14.12 -9.03 -9.29
N PRO A 48 14.55 -7.77 -9.51
CA PRO A 48 15.94 -7.49 -9.87
C PRO A 48 16.93 -7.85 -8.74
N ILE A 49 16.52 -7.70 -7.48
CA ILE A 49 17.36 -8.03 -6.31
C ILE A 49 17.53 -9.54 -6.16
N ARG A 50 16.43 -10.29 -6.33
CA ARG A 50 16.44 -11.75 -6.35
C ARG A 50 17.35 -12.26 -7.47
N ALA A 51 17.24 -11.69 -8.68
CA ALA A 51 18.11 -12.02 -9.80
C ALA A 51 19.59 -11.74 -9.51
N GLN A 52 19.93 -10.57 -8.95
CA GLN A 52 21.30 -10.22 -8.57
C GLN A 52 21.87 -11.20 -7.53
N LYS A 53 21.09 -11.57 -6.51
CA LYS A 53 21.51 -12.52 -5.47
C LYS A 53 21.67 -13.93 -6.00
N THR A 54 20.76 -14.37 -6.88
CA THR A 54 20.90 -15.64 -7.59
C THR A 54 22.19 -15.68 -8.40
N GLN A 55 22.51 -14.62 -9.15
CA GLN A 55 23.74 -14.54 -9.93
C GLN A 55 24.98 -14.62 -9.04
N ALA A 56 25.02 -13.82 -7.97
CA ALA A 56 26.13 -13.86 -7.01
C ALA A 56 26.31 -15.25 -6.36
N CYS A 57 25.23 -15.97 -6.07
CA CYS A 57 25.32 -17.34 -5.55
C CYS A 57 25.89 -18.34 -6.57
N VAL A 58 25.52 -18.22 -7.85
CA VAL A 58 26.09 -19.08 -8.90
C VAL A 58 27.59 -18.84 -9.03
N GLU A 59 28.01 -17.57 -9.03
CA GLU A 59 29.41 -17.19 -9.19
C GLU A 59 30.27 -17.54 -7.97
N GLN A 60 29.76 -17.30 -6.76
CA GLN A 60 30.57 -17.40 -5.54
C GLN A 60 30.49 -18.77 -4.86
N GLN A 61 29.32 -19.42 -4.88
CA GLN A 61 29.11 -20.67 -4.15
C GLN A 61 29.25 -21.92 -5.04
N GLN A 62 29.54 -21.73 -6.34
CA GLN A 62 29.63 -22.80 -7.35
C GLN A 62 28.41 -23.75 -7.32
N ARG A 63 27.24 -23.22 -6.96
CA ARG A 63 25.97 -23.97 -6.93
C ARG A 63 25.28 -23.93 -8.28
N SER A 64 24.44 -24.93 -8.54
CA SER A 64 23.60 -24.91 -9.73
C SER A 64 22.64 -23.71 -9.71
N ARG A 65 22.38 -23.13 -10.89
CA ARG A 65 21.40 -22.04 -11.09
C ARG A 65 20.07 -22.33 -10.37
N ARG A 66 19.52 -23.54 -10.57
CA ARG A 66 18.27 -24.01 -9.94
C ARG A 66 18.31 -23.99 -8.41
N GLN A 67 19.44 -24.32 -7.79
CA GLN A 67 19.57 -24.26 -6.33
C GLN A 67 19.54 -22.80 -5.83
N CYS A 68 20.29 -21.91 -6.49
CA CYS A 68 20.32 -20.49 -6.13
C CYS A 68 18.97 -19.79 -6.35
N GLU A 69 18.24 -20.12 -7.42
CA GLU A 69 16.90 -19.58 -7.68
C GLU A 69 15.91 -19.97 -6.59
N ARG A 70 15.88 -21.26 -6.20
CA ARG A 70 15.03 -21.71 -5.08
C ARG A 70 15.41 -21.04 -3.77
N TYR A 71 16.71 -20.86 -3.52
CA TYR A 71 17.20 -20.25 -2.28
C TYR A 71 16.79 -18.79 -2.14
N TYR A 72 16.82 -18.01 -3.22
CA TYR A 72 16.43 -16.58 -3.19
C TYR A 72 14.99 -16.31 -3.62
N ALA A 73 14.18 -17.34 -3.91
CA ALA A 73 12.79 -17.17 -4.34
C ALA A 73 11.94 -16.36 -3.34
N THR A 74 12.19 -16.54 -2.04
CA THR A 74 11.46 -15.85 -0.96
C THR A 74 12.26 -14.68 -0.37
N TYR A 75 13.40 -14.31 -0.96
CA TYR A 75 14.19 -13.19 -0.45
C TYR A 75 13.36 -11.92 -0.42
N GLY A 76 13.38 -11.23 0.72
CA GLY A 76 12.62 -10.00 0.98
C GLY A 76 11.18 -10.21 1.44
N ASN A 77 10.70 -11.46 1.56
CA ASN A 77 9.43 -11.76 2.19
C ASN A 77 9.53 -11.62 3.71
N VAL A 78 8.38 -11.54 4.39
CA VAL A 78 8.34 -11.69 5.85
C VAL A 78 8.90 -13.07 6.20
N SER A 79 9.82 -13.10 7.15
CA SER A 79 10.41 -14.34 7.67
C SER A 79 10.29 -14.38 9.18
N ILE A 80 10.41 -15.56 9.76
CA ILE A 80 10.49 -15.72 11.21
C ILE A 80 11.97 -15.81 11.58
N ASP A 81 12.40 -14.99 12.53
CA ASP A 81 13.76 -15.04 13.05
C ASP A 81 13.94 -16.22 14.04
N PRO A 82 15.16 -16.53 14.50
CA PRO A 82 15.40 -17.63 15.44
C PRO A 82 14.68 -17.49 16.80
N SER A 83 14.25 -16.28 17.17
CA SER A 83 13.47 -16.02 18.39
C SER A 83 11.97 -16.27 18.22
N GLY A 84 11.52 -16.55 16.99
CA GLY A 84 10.11 -16.68 16.65
C GLY A 84 9.44 -15.36 16.29
N ALA A 85 10.17 -14.25 16.28
CA ALA A 85 9.62 -12.94 15.94
C ALA A 85 9.54 -12.75 14.41
N PRO A 86 8.48 -12.10 13.90
CA PRO A 86 8.39 -11.78 12.48
C PRO A 86 9.39 -10.67 12.13
N GLN A 87 10.32 -11.00 11.25
CA GLN A 87 11.16 -10.01 10.58
C GLN A 87 10.36 -9.34 9.46
N GLN A 88 10.32 -8.01 9.47
CA GLN A 88 9.62 -7.24 8.47
C GLN A 88 10.20 -7.50 7.07
N GLY A 89 9.32 -7.79 6.11
CA GLY A 89 9.69 -7.91 4.71
C GLY A 89 10.13 -6.57 4.11
N LEU A 90 10.82 -6.63 2.97
CA LEU A 90 11.29 -5.42 2.26
C LEU A 90 10.17 -4.76 1.46
N PHE A 91 10.30 -3.46 1.17
CA PHE A 91 9.42 -2.68 0.28
C PHE A 91 7.96 -2.47 0.73
N TYR A 92 7.68 -2.63 2.03
CA TYR A 92 6.35 -2.27 2.57
C TYR A 92 6.12 -0.75 2.68
N ASP A 93 7.14 0.06 2.42
CA ASP A 93 7.08 1.52 2.35
C ASP A 93 6.62 2.04 0.98
N LEU A 94 6.50 1.18 -0.04
CA LEU A 94 5.97 1.56 -1.35
C LEU A 94 4.56 2.17 -1.24
N PRO A 95 4.18 3.15 -2.09
CA PRO A 95 2.86 3.79 -2.03
C PRO A 95 1.66 2.83 -1.92
N PRO A 96 1.50 1.81 -2.80
CA PRO A 96 0.37 0.88 -2.68
C PRO A 96 0.37 0.06 -1.39
N CYS A 97 1.55 -0.15 -0.79
CA CYS A 97 1.67 -0.83 0.51
C CYS A 97 1.27 0.08 1.67
N ARG A 98 1.59 1.38 1.61
CA ARG A 98 1.11 2.34 2.61
C ARG A 98 -0.42 2.45 2.57
N ASP A 99 -0.99 2.48 1.37
CA ASP A 99 -2.45 2.51 1.17
C ASP A 99 -3.11 1.25 1.75
N TRP A 100 -2.57 0.07 1.44
CA TRP A 100 -3.03 -1.18 2.04
C TRP A 100 -2.90 -1.20 3.57
N LEU A 101 -1.75 -0.77 4.12
CA LEU A 101 -1.53 -0.75 5.57
C LEU A 101 -2.49 0.20 6.28
N ALA A 102 -2.76 1.37 5.69
CA ALA A 102 -3.74 2.31 6.20
C ALA A 102 -5.17 1.74 6.16
N ALA A 103 -5.57 1.15 5.02
CA ALA A 103 -6.88 0.53 4.85
C ALA A 103 -7.09 -0.65 5.81
N ARG A 104 -6.06 -1.50 5.98
CA ARG A 104 -6.08 -2.63 6.93
C ARG A 104 -6.21 -2.14 8.37
N LYS A 105 -5.53 -1.04 8.73
CA LYS A 105 -5.66 -0.43 10.05
C LYS A 105 -7.08 0.10 10.26
N ALA A 106 -7.64 0.84 9.31
CA ALA A 106 -9.00 1.38 9.38
C ALA A 106 -10.05 0.27 9.54
N LEU A 107 -9.95 -0.80 8.73
CA LEU A 107 -10.85 -1.95 8.82
C LEU A 107 -10.80 -2.64 10.19
N ARG A 108 -9.60 -2.82 10.76
CA ARG A 108 -9.44 -3.40 12.09
C ARG A 108 -10.09 -2.52 13.17
N MET A 109 -9.91 -1.20 13.08
CA MET A 109 -10.51 -0.28 14.04
C MET A 109 -12.05 -0.33 13.96
N HIS A 110 -12.60 -0.34 12.74
CA HIS A 110 -14.04 -0.50 12.53
C HIS A 110 -14.59 -1.80 13.13
N HIS A 111 -13.88 -2.92 13.00
CA HIS A 111 -14.29 -4.19 13.62
C HIS A 111 -14.11 -4.23 15.15
N ALA A 112 -13.37 -3.30 15.74
CA ALA A 112 -13.13 -3.24 17.17
C ALA A 112 -14.13 -2.32 17.91
N GLU A 113 -14.95 -1.57 17.18
CA GLU A 113 -16.02 -0.75 17.75
C GLU A 113 -17.21 -1.67 18.16
N PRO A 114 -17.70 -1.57 19.41
CA PRO A 114 -18.75 -2.44 19.95
C PRO A 114 -20.15 -2.12 19.41
#